data_AF-A0A672KEM2-F1
#
_entry.id   AF-A0A672KEM2-F1
#
_cell.length_a   1.000
_cell.length_b   1.000
_cell.length_c   1.000
_cell.angle_alpha   90.00
_cell.angle_beta   90.00
_cell.angle_gamma   90.00
#
_symmetry.space_group_name_H-M   'P 1'
#
loop_
_entity.id
_entity.type
_entity.pdbx_description
1 polymer ?
#
loop_
_entity_poly.entity_id
_entity_poly.type
_entity_poly.pdbx_seq_one_letter_code
_entity_poly.pdbx_strand_id
1 'polypeptide(L)'
;NAMTLSERPHQKYKTLSTEAATFVLRAVAKHSPELAQAVVDCGALDALVISLEEFDPGVKEAAAWAIGYIARHNAQLSQAVVDAGVVPLLVLCIQEPEIALKRVAASALSDIAKHTPELAQTVVDTGAIAHLAQMILNPDAKLKRQVFSALSQIAKHSVDVAEMVVEAEIFPAALVCLKDPDEYVQKNVATLIREITKHTPETGVMAAENLGVPQLAICLEEEQEDHIKAATAWSFGQIGRHTPEHAKAVAVANVLPKLLNLYLDTESSEDLQVKAKKALKSILQKCTYLPALEPLLYEAPSNILKHVICQFSKVLPHDSKARRLFVTSGGLKKVQEIKAEPGSAIQEYINAINSCYPEEIVRFIHIYMNNKQYHIKIFLN
;
A
#
# COMPACT_ATOMS: atom_id res chain seq x y z
N ASN A 1 42.53 -8.89 24.13
CA ASN A 1 43.46 -7.75 24.19
C ASN A 1 42.92 -6.70 25.14
N ALA A 2 43.46 -6.65 26.35
CA ALA A 2 43.10 -5.63 27.34
C ALA A 2 43.89 -4.35 27.04
N MET A 3 43.21 -3.30 26.57
CA MET A 3 43.79 -1.96 26.40
C MET A 3 44.36 -1.45 27.73
N THR A 4 45.56 -0.84 27.65
CA THR A 4 46.25 -0.30 28.82
C THR A 4 45.50 0.90 29.40
N LEU A 5 45.56 1.10 30.72
CA LEU A 5 44.85 2.19 31.43
C LEU A 5 45.20 3.60 30.91
N SER A 6 46.34 3.77 30.25
CA SER A 6 46.80 5.02 29.63
C SER A 6 46.17 5.35 28.27
N GLU A 7 45.64 4.37 27.55
CA GLU A 7 45.05 4.56 26.21
C GLU A 7 43.57 4.95 26.27
N ARG A 8 42.90 4.66 27.40
CA ARG A 8 41.45 4.92 27.59
C ARG A 8 41.04 6.39 27.50
N PRO A 9 41.80 7.38 28.03
CA PRO A 9 41.44 8.79 27.88
C PRO A 9 41.57 9.23 26.43
N HIS A 10 42.67 8.92 25.75
CA HIS A 10 42.93 9.30 24.37
C HIS A 10 41.91 8.68 23.39
N GLN A 11 41.55 7.42 23.58
CA GLN A 11 40.49 6.77 22.80
C GLN A 11 39.14 7.46 23.04
N LYS A 12 38.80 7.77 24.30
CA LYS A 12 37.55 8.46 24.65
C LYS A 12 37.47 9.88 24.04
N TYR A 13 38.59 10.63 24.03
CA TYR A 13 38.66 11.93 23.36
C TYR A 13 38.54 11.81 21.84
N LYS A 14 39.15 10.79 21.22
CA LYS A 14 39.00 10.50 19.79
C LYS A 14 37.55 10.19 19.43
N THR A 15 36.90 9.30 20.18
CA THR A 15 35.47 8.94 20.00
C THR A 15 34.56 10.17 20.10
N LEU A 16 34.73 10.99 21.14
CA LEU A 16 33.96 12.22 21.31
C LEU A 16 34.19 13.24 20.18
N SER A 17 35.42 13.36 19.68
CA SER A 17 35.75 14.25 18.57
C SER A 17 35.13 13.76 17.26
N THR A 18 35.15 12.45 17.01
CA THR A 18 34.53 11.84 15.82
C THR A 18 33.01 11.99 15.87
N GLU A 19 32.38 11.71 17.02
CA GLU A 19 30.95 11.88 17.22
C GLU A 19 30.49 13.34 16.98
N ALA A 20 31.23 14.31 17.52
CA ALA A 20 30.95 15.73 17.31
C ALA A 20 31.11 16.15 15.84
N ALA A 21 32.16 15.69 15.16
CA ALA A 21 32.37 15.97 13.74
C ALA A 21 31.24 15.39 12.88
N THR A 22 30.87 14.13 13.14
CA THR A 22 29.77 13.46 12.44
C THR A 22 28.44 14.15 12.70
N PHE A 23 28.20 14.67 13.92
CA PHE A 23 27.02 15.46 14.22
C PHE A 23 26.93 16.75 13.38
N VAL A 24 28.06 17.42 13.16
CA VAL A 24 28.11 18.63 12.30
C VAL A 24 27.84 18.26 10.85
N LEU A 25 28.50 17.22 10.32
CA LEU A 25 28.26 16.74 8.96
C LEU A 25 26.79 16.37 8.75
N ARG A 26 26.20 15.68 9.73
CA ARG A 26 24.77 15.33 9.77
C ARG A 26 23.88 16.57 9.71
N ALA A 27 24.19 17.61 10.51
CA ALA A 27 23.42 18.85 10.53
C ALA A 27 23.48 19.54 9.17
N VAL A 28 24.67 19.68 8.58
CA VAL A 28 24.88 20.30 7.27
C VAL A 28 24.17 19.53 6.16
N ALA A 29 24.40 18.21 6.08
CA ALA A 29 23.81 17.34 5.06
C ALA A 29 22.28 17.32 5.15
N LYS A 30 21.67 17.51 6.33
CA LYS A 30 20.22 17.53 6.47
C LYS A 30 19.57 18.69 5.69
N HIS A 31 20.21 19.85 5.55
CA HIS A 31 19.52 21.07 5.15
C HIS A 31 19.15 21.15 3.66
N SER A 32 20.08 20.88 2.76
CA SER A 32 19.85 21.02 1.32
C SER A 32 20.72 20.05 0.51
N PRO A 33 20.34 19.73 -0.75
CA PRO A 33 21.16 18.90 -1.61
C PRO A 33 22.53 19.52 -1.90
N GLU A 34 22.64 20.84 -2.00
CA GLU A 34 23.92 21.53 -2.24
C GLU A 34 24.87 21.38 -1.05
N LEU A 35 24.33 21.46 0.17
CA LEU A 35 25.11 21.25 1.39
C LEU A 35 25.50 19.79 1.58
N ALA A 36 24.61 18.86 1.22
CA ALA A 36 24.95 17.43 1.19
C ALA A 36 26.03 17.13 0.14
N GLN A 37 25.99 17.77 -1.03
CA GLN A 37 27.03 17.65 -2.04
C GLN A 37 28.36 18.22 -1.54
N ALA A 38 28.36 19.38 -0.88
CA ALA A 38 29.57 19.93 -0.28
C ALA A 38 30.21 19.00 0.78
N VAL A 39 29.38 18.24 1.52
CA VAL A 39 29.84 17.21 2.45
C VAL A 39 30.49 16.03 1.71
N VAL A 40 29.93 15.63 0.56
CA VAL A 40 30.55 14.59 -0.28
C VAL A 40 31.86 15.09 -0.90
N ASP A 41 31.87 16.30 -1.45
CA ASP A 41 33.02 16.91 -2.13
C ASP A 41 34.22 17.14 -1.21
N CYS A 42 34.00 17.28 0.11
CA CYS A 42 35.07 17.40 1.08
C CYS A 42 35.66 16.05 1.55
N GLY A 43 35.24 14.94 0.95
CA GLY A 43 35.72 13.60 1.28
C GLY A 43 35.15 13.03 2.58
N ALA A 44 34.03 13.57 3.07
CA ALA A 44 33.47 13.13 4.35
C ALA A 44 32.93 11.69 4.31
N LEU A 45 32.58 11.16 3.14
CA LEU A 45 32.07 9.79 3.01
C LEU A 45 33.10 8.75 3.48
N ASP A 46 34.38 8.91 3.13
CA ASP A 46 35.44 7.99 3.57
C ASP A 46 35.56 7.97 5.10
N ALA A 47 35.46 9.15 5.73
CA ALA A 47 35.49 9.28 7.19
C ALA A 47 34.24 8.67 7.86
N LEU A 48 33.07 8.78 7.21
CA LEU A 48 31.83 8.18 7.69
C LEU A 48 31.86 6.65 7.55
N VAL A 49 32.46 6.11 6.48
CA VAL A 49 32.69 4.67 6.30
C VAL A 49 33.57 4.13 7.41
N ILE A 50 34.72 4.76 7.67
CA ILE A 50 35.60 4.39 8.79
C ILE A 50 34.85 4.43 10.13
N SER A 51 33.97 5.44 10.31
CA SER A 51 33.15 5.58 11.52
C SER A 51 32.11 4.45 11.69
N LEU A 52 31.64 3.83 10.60
CA LEU A 52 30.76 2.66 10.67
C LEU A 52 31.51 1.38 11.07
N GLU A 53 32.82 1.31 10.81
CA GLU A 53 33.68 0.18 11.16
C GLU A 53 34.21 0.23 12.62
N GLU A 54 34.09 1.38 13.29
CA GLU A 54 34.50 1.57 14.68
C GLU A 54 33.73 0.65 15.65
N PHE A 55 34.23 0.42 16.86
CA PHE A 55 33.54 -0.46 17.83
C PHE A 55 32.39 0.24 18.57
N ASP A 56 32.41 1.58 18.66
CA ASP A 56 31.46 2.34 19.45
C ASP A 56 30.10 2.49 18.73
N PRO A 57 28.98 1.99 19.30
CA PRO A 57 27.67 2.08 18.64
C PRO A 57 27.16 3.50 18.46
N GLY A 58 27.56 4.45 19.32
CA GLY A 58 27.16 5.85 19.22
C GLY A 58 27.80 6.53 18.01
N VAL A 59 29.08 6.24 17.73
CA VAL A 59 29.77 6.69 16.52
C VAL A 59 29.13 6.10 15.26
N LYS A 60 28.82 4.79 15.26
CA LYS A 60 28.11 4.16 14.14
C LYS A 60 26.73 4.77 13.91
N GLU A 61 25.99 5.02 14.99
CA GLU A 61 24.66 5.63 14.93
C GLU A 61 24.76 7.01 14.29
N ALA A 62 25.68 7.86 14.76
CA ALA A 62 25.89 9.18 14.19
C ALA A 62 26.26 9.10 12.70
N ALA A 63 27.14 8.17 12.33
CA ALA A 63 27.62 7.99 10.97
C ALA A 63 26.51 7.54 10.02
N ALA A 64 25.77 6.49 10.41
CA ALA A 64 24.60 6.01 9.66
C ALA A 64 23.56 7.13 9.46
N TRP A 65 23.40 8.01 10.44
CA TRP A 65 22.46 9.12 10.36
C TRP A 65 22.91 10.20 9.36
N ALA A 66 24.20 10.56 9.39
CA ALA A 66 24.77 11.50 8.43
C ALA A 66 24.65 10.96 6.99
N ILE A 67 24.98 9.68 6.81
CA ILE A 67 24.84 8.95 5.55
C ILE A 67 23.39 8.98 5.04
N GLY A 68 22.41 8.66 5.89
CA GLY A 68 21.00 8.71 5.51
C GLY A 68 20.58 10.12 5.06
N TYR A 69 21.06 11.16 5.74
CA TYR A 69 20.79 12.55 5.34
C TYR A 69 21.47 13.00 4.05
N ILE A 70 22.59 12.38 3.66
CA ILE A 70 23.19 12.59 2.33
C ILE A 70 22.34 11.87 1.27
N ALA A 71 22.12 10.57 1.46
CA ALA A 71 21.44 9.70 0.51
C ALA A 71 20.01 10.16 0.21
N ARG A 72 19.30 10.74 1.19
CA ARG A 72 17.87 11.05 1.05
C ARG A 72 17.51 12.10 0.00
N HIS A 73 18.46 12.92 -0.45
CA HIS A 73 18.17 14.12 -1.24
C HIS A 73 17.91 13.81 -2.71
N ASN A 74 18.78 13.07 -3.35
CA ASN A 74 18.66 12.72 -4.77
C ASN A 74 19.44 11.45 -5.13
N ALA A 75 19.21 10.95 -6.34
CA ALA A 75 19.84 9.72 -6.84
C ALA A 75 21.37 9.83 -6.94
N GLN A 76 21.93 11.01 -7.25
CA GLN A 76 23.38 11.20 -7.41
C GLN A 76 24.11 11.06 -6.07
N LEU A 77 23.59 11.69 -5.02
CA LEU A 77 24.12 11.58 -3.66
C LEU A 77 23.94 10.17 -3.08
N SER A 78 22.80 9.54 -3.37
CA SER A 78 22.58 8.15 -3.01
C SER A 78 23.58 7.21 -3.70
N GLN A 79 23.85 7.43 -4.98
CA GLN A 79 24.87 6.68 -5.72
C GLN A 79 26.26 6.88 -5.13
N ALA A 80 26.65 8.13 -4.79
CA ALA A 80 27.92 8.39 -4.13
C ALA A 80 28.08 7.63 -2.79
N VAL A 81 27.00 7.52 -2.01
CA VAL A 81 26.97 6.72 -0.77
C VAL A 81 27.15 5.23 -1.07
N VAL A 82 26.50 4.72 -2.13
CA VAL A 82 26.64 3.32 -2.56
C VAL A 82 28.07 3.02 -3.04
N ASP A 83 28.63 3.91 -3.87
CA ASP A 83 29.98 3.79 -4.41
C ASP A 83 31.06 3.80 -3.32
N ALA A 84 30.79 4.48 -2.19
CA ALA A 84 31.63 4.46 -1.00
C ALA A 84 31.58 3.15 -0.19
N GLY A 85 30.80 2.14 -0.62
CA GLY A 85 30.75 0.82 0.03
C GLY A 85 29.93 0.79 1.33
N VAL A 86 29.02 1.74 1.51
CA VAL A 86 28.28 1.92 2.77
C VAL A 86 27.19 0.86 3.01
N VAL A 87 26.57 0.33 1.95
CA VAL A 87 25.37 -0.52 2.07
C VAL A 87 25.63 -1.80 2.90
N PRO A 88 26.70 -2.59 2.66
CA PRO A 88 27.00 -3.76 3.49
C PRO A 88 27.21 -3.41 4.97
N LEU A 89 27.84 -2.26 5.27
CA LEU A 89 28.08 -1.81 6.64
C LEU A 89 26.76 -1.47 7.35
N LEU A 90 25.82 -0.82 6.66
CA LEU A 90 24.49 -0.57 7.21
C LEU A 90 23.73 -1.87 7.51
N VAL A 91 23.88 -2.91 6.67
CA VAL A 91 23.28 -4.23 6.91
C VAL A 91 23.90 -4.91 8.13
N LEU A 92 25.20 -4.74 8.38
CA LEU A 92 25.84 -5.20 9.62
C LEU A 92 25.30 -4.43 10.84
N CYS A 93 25.13 -3.11 10.74
CA CYS A 93 24.57 -2.30 11.82
C CYS A 93 23.14 -2.71 12.22
N ILE A 94 22.32 -3.23 11.28
CA ILE A 94 20.98 -3.76 11.60
C ILE A 94 21.03 -5.01 12.48
N GLN A 95 22.13 -5.77 12.41
CA GLN A 95 22.32 -7.00 13.16
C GLN A 95 22.86 -6.77 14.58
N GLU A 96 23.40 -5.58 14.86
CA GLU A 96 23.92 -5.20 16.18
C GLU A 96 22.81 -5.06 17.23
N PRO A 97 23.06 -5.30 18.52
CA PRO A 97 22.01 -5.33 19.54
C PRO A 97 21.33 -3.97 19.80
N GLU A 98 21.98 -2.85 19.48
CA GLU A 98 21.53 -1.50 19.80
C GLU A 98 20.34 -1.06 18.92
N ILE A 99 19.15 -0.98 19.52
CA ILE A 99 17.92 -0.57 18.83
C ILE A 99 18.04 0.81 18.14
N ALA A 100 18.76 1.75 18.74
CA ALA A 100 18.96 3.08 18.16
C ALA A 100 19.74 2.99 16.84
N LEU A 101 20.84 2.22 16.83
CA LEU A 101 21.61 1.94 15.63
C LEU A 101 20.78 1.22 14.56
N LYS A 102 20.00 0.19 14.93
CA LYS A 102 19.10 -0.51 13.99
C LYS A 102 18.12 0.43 13.31
N ARG A 103 17.49 1.33 14.07
CA ARG A 103 16.52 2.30 13.53
C ARG A 103 17.17 3.19 12.48
N VAL A 104 18.34 3.74 12.80
CA VAL A 104 19.04 4.67 11.91
C VAL A 104 19.57 3.94 10.68
N ALA A 105 20.12 2.73 10.84
CA ALA A 105 20.59 1.92 9.72
C ALA A 105 19.44 1.54 8.76
N ALA A 106 18.29 1.09 9.29
CA ALA A 106 17.10 0.82 8.49
C ALA A 106 16.57 2.08 7.77
N SER A 107 16.59 3.24 8.44
CA SER A 107 16.23 4.53 7.84
C SER A 107 17.19 4.90 6.70
N ALA A 108 18.49 4.71 6.88
CA ALA A 108 19.50 5.01 5.87
C ALA A 108 19.35 4.10 4.64
N LEU A 109 19.11 2.80 4.83
CA LEU A 109 18.78 1.89 3.72
C LEU A 109 17.51 2.31 2.99
N SER A 110 16.48 2.76 3.72
CA SER A 110 15.26 3.30 3.13
C SER A 110 15.53 4.56 2.29
N ASP A 111 16.42 5.44 2.75
CA ASP A 111 16.77 6.68 2.05
C ASP A 111 17.63 6.44 0.81
N ILE A 112 18.43 5.37 0.79
CA ILE A 112 19.20 4.92 -0.38
C ILE A 112 18.27 4.30 -1.42
N ALA A 113 17.46 3.32 -1.00
CA ALA A 113 16.64 2.51 -1.89
C ALA A 113 15.53 3.30 -2.59
N LYS A 114 15.12 4.48 -2.09
CA LYS A 114 13.94 5.18 -2.63
C LYS A 114 14.12 5.82 -4.00
N HIS A 115 15.34 5.97 -4.53
CA HIS A 115 15.57 6.84 -5.69
C HIS A 115 15.46 6.12 -7.03
N THR A 116 16.20 5.02 -7.23
CA THR A 116 16.21 4.27 -8.50
C THR A 116 16.15 2.76 -8.28
N PRO A 117 15.72 1.98 -9.30
CA PRO A 117 15.73 0.52 -9.23
C PRO A 117 17.13 -0.07 -8.97
N GLU A 118 18.19 0.52 -9.53
CA GLU A 118 19.57 0.04 -9.39
C GLU A 118 20.07 0.20 -7.94
N LEU A 119 19.73 1.33 -7.30
CA LEU A 119 20.04 1.57 -5.89
C LEU A 119 19.27 0.61 -4.98
N ALA A 120 18.00 0.37 -5.27
CA ALA A 120 17.20 -0.61 -4.54
C ALA A 120 17.77 -2.02 -4.71
N GLN A 121 18.13 -2.41 -5.93
CA GLN A 121 18.74 -3.71 -6.21
C GLN A 121 20.05 -3.88 -5.44
N THR A 122 20.89 -2.84 -5.39
CA THR A 122 22.14 -2.90 -4.60
C THR A 122 21.87 -3.16 -3.11
N VAL A 123 20.82 -2.54 -2.54
CA VAL A 123 20.40 -2.83 -1.16
C VAL A 123 19.95 -4.28 -1.02
N VAL A 124 19.19 -4.79 -1.98
CA VAL A 124 18.71 -6.18 -1.98
C VAL A 124 19.86 -7.20 -2.09
N ASP A 125 20.84 -6.95 -2.95
CA ASP A 125 21.97 -7.84 -3.20
C ASP A 125 22.86 -8.05 -1.96
N THR A 126 22.81 -7.11 -1.00
CA THR A 126 23.48 -7.25 0.30
C THR A 126 22.73 -8.11 1.32
N GLY A 127 21.58 -8.68 0.96
CA GLY A 127 20.76 -9.50 1.86
C GLY A 127 19.92 -8.68 2.84
N ALA A 128 19.76 -7.37 2.61
CA ALA A 128 19.07 -6.46 3.53
C ALA A 128 17.62 -6.88 3.84
N ILE A 129 16.89 -7.44 2.86
CA ILE A 129 15.48 -7.85 3.03
C ILE A 129 15.33 -8.85 4.18
N ALA A 130 16.17 -9.90 4.23
CA ALA A 130 16.06 -10.94 5.24
C ALA A 130 16.28 -10.39 6.66
N HIS A 131 17.28 -9.51 6.82
CA HIS A 131 17.56 -8.87 8.11
C HIS A 131 16.46 -7.89 8.51
N LEU A 132 15.94 -7.09 7.57
CA LEU A 132 14.82 -6.19 7.80
C LEU A 132 13.55 -6.95 8.21
N ALA A 133 13.23 -8.06 7.53
CA ALA A 133 12.08 -8.90 7.85
C ALA A 133 12.14 -9.44 9.29
N GLN A 134 13.31 -9.91 9.74
CA GLN A 134 13.51 -10.34 11.13
C GLN A 134 13.27 -9.22 12.15
N MET A 135 13.58 -7.97 11.80
CA MET A 135 13.40 -6.83 12.72
C MET A 135 11.94 -6.47 12.96
N ILE A 136 11.00 -6.90 12.11
CA ILE A 136 9.56 -6.69 12.30
C ILE A 136 9.07 -7.32 13.61
N LEU A 137 9.69 -8.43 14.03
CA LEU A 137 9.35 -9.14 15.26
C LEU A 137 9.73 -8.37 16.53
N ASN A 138 10.49 -7.28 16.41
CA ASN A 138 10.86 -6.46 17.54
C ASN A 138 9.65 -5.63 18.04
N PRO A 139 9.41 -5.53 19.35
CA PRO A 139 8.29 -4.76 19.89
C PRO A 139 8.43 -3.25 19.63
N ASP A 140 9.64 -2.76 19.33
CA ASP A 140 9.90 -1.35 19.15
C ASP A 140 9.17 -0.74 17.94
N ALA A 141 8.19 0.11 18.21
CA ALA A 141 7.39 0.74 17.16
C ALA A 141 8.23 1.61 16.23
N LYS A 142 9.19 2.37 16.76
CA LYS A 142 10.07 3.23 15.95
C LYS A 142 10.93 2.42 14.97
N LEU A 143 11.42 1.25 15.37
CA LEU A 143 12.13 0.32 14.49
C LEU A 143 11.21 -0.24 13.41
N LYS A 144 10.02 -0.72 13.79
CA LYS A 144 9.00 -1.20 12.84
C LYS A 144 8.68 -0.14 11.78
N ARG A 145 8.51 1.14 12.18
CA ARG A 145 8.32 2.25 11.23
C ARG A 145 9.41 2.27 10.16
N GLN A 146 10.69 2.24 10.56
CA GLN A 146 11.82 2.32 9.63
C GLN A 146 11.94 1.07 8.76
N VAL A 147 11.70 -0.11 9.33
CA VAL A 147 11.74 -1.39 8.62
C VAL A 147 10.67 -1.44 7.53
N PHE A 148 9.41 -1.13 7.86
CA PHE A 148 8.34 -1.11 6.87
C PHE A 148 8.53 -0.02 5.82
N SER A 149 9.11 1.13 6.19
CA SER A 149 9.51 2.16 5.22
C SER A 149 10.54 1.61 4.24
N ALA A 150 11.62 1.00 4.74
CA ALA A 150 12.70 0.45 3.91
C ALA A 150 12.16 -0.61 2.94
N LEU A 151 11.40 -1.58 3.43
CA LEU A 151 10.78 -2.62 2.59
C LEU A 151 9.84 -2.00 1.54
N SER A 152 9.10 -0.94 1.89
CA SER A 152 8.22 -0.25 0.92
C SER A 152 9.02 0.45 -0.18
N GLN A 153 10.13 1.13 0.18
CA GLN A 153 10.99 1.81 -0.79
C GLN A 153 11.74 0.84 -1.69
N ILE A 154 12.01 -0.37 -1.21
CA ILE A 154 12.59 -1.47 -1.98
C ILE A 154 11.53 -2.04 -2.95
N ALA A 155 10.37 -2.46 -2.43
CA ALA A 155 9.32 -3.13 -3.20
C ALA A 155 8.70 -2.28 -4.32
N LYS A 156 8.80 -0.95 -4.28
CA LYS A 156 8.14 -0.08 -5.25
C LYS A 156 8.75 -0.09 -6.66
N HIS A 157 9.96 -0.61 -6.85
CA HIS A 157 10.75 -0.40 -8.08
C HIS A 157 10.56 -1.47 -9.16
N SER A 158 10.48 -2.76 -8.81
CA SER A 158 10.36 -3.85 -9.78
C SER A 158 9.54 -5.02 -9.23
N VAL A 159 9.09 -5.89 -10.14
CA VAL A 159 8.40 -7.14 -9.80
C VAL A 159 9.34 -8.06 -9.03
N ASP A 160 10.54 -8.29 -9.56
CA ASP A 160 11.54 -9.20 -8.96
C ASP A 160 11.83 -8.83 -7.49
N VAL A 161 12.06 -7.54 -7.21
CA VAL A 161 12.35 -7.07 -5.86
C VAL A 161 11.12 -7.16 -4.95
N ALA A 162 9.93 -6.89 -5.48
CA ALA A 162 8.68 -7.07 -4.72
C ALA A 162 8.45 -8.56 -4.37
N GLU A 163 8.75 -9.49 -5.28
CA GLU A 163 8.67 -10.93 -5.04
C GLU A 163 9.65 -11.37 -3.94
N MET A 164 10.89 -10.90 -3.98
CA MET A 164 11.87 -11.19 -2.91
C MET A 164 11.39 -10.71 -1.54
N VAL A 165 10.68 -9.57 -1.48
CA VAL A 165 10.06 -9.11 -0.22
C VAL A 165 8.93 -10.05 0.21
N VAL A 166 8.13 -10.58 -0.70
CA VAL A 166 7.07 -11.56 -0.39
C VAL A 166 7.67 -12.87 0.12
N GLU A 167 8.72 -13.36 -0.54
CA GLU A 167 9.45 -14.59 -0.19
C GLU A 167 10.09 -14.53 1.20
N ALA A 168 10.37 -13.33 1.71
CA ALA A 168 10.83 -13.11 3.08
C ALA A 168 9.73 -13.26 4.16
N GLU A 169 8.56 -13.80 3.80
CA GLU A 169 7.43 -14.12 4.69
C GLU A 169 6.96 -12.96 5.57
N ILE A 170 7.04 -11.72 5.05
CA ILE A 170 6.72 -10.52 5.83
C ILE A 170 5.22 -10.35 6.10
N PHE A 171 4.35 -10.98 5.29
CA PHE A 171 2.91 -10.69 5.27
C PHE A 171 2.22 -11.00 6.60
N PRO A 172 2.41 -12.17 7.24
CA PRO A 172 1.81 -12.45 8.55
C PRO A 172 2.14 -11.38 9.58
N ALA A 173 3.42 -10.97 9.67
CA ALA A 173 3.87 -9.96 10.61
C ALA A 173 3.37 -8.55 10.25
N ALA A 174 3.36 -8.21 8.96
CA ALA A 174 2.81 -6.97 8.43
C ALA A 174 1.32 -6.83 8.79
N LEU A 175 0.52 -7.88 8.60
CA LEU A 175 -0.91 -7.86 8.91
C LEU A 175 -1.21 -7.69 10.40
N VAL A 176 -0.40 -8.28 11.28
CA VAL A 176 -0.48 -8.00 12.72
C VAL A 176 -0.18 -6.52 13.01
N CYS A 177 0.82 -5.96 12.33
CA CYS A 177 1.21 -4.56 12.48
C CYS A 177 0.21 -3.55 11.87
N LEU A 178 -0.81 -3.98 11.13
CA LEU A 178 -1.95 -3.12 10.76
C LEU A 178 -2.79 -2.70 11.98
N LYS A 179 -2.67 -3.40 13.11
CA LYS A 179 -3.32 -3.03 14.39
C LYS A 179 -2.35 -2.43 15.39
N ASP A 180 -1.15 -2.05 14.95
CA ASP A 180 -0.15 -1.49 15.87
C ASP A 180 -0.69 -0.17 16.45
N PRO A 181 -0.55 0.12 17.76
CA PRO A 181 -0.97 1.41 18.33
C PRO A 181 -0.26 2.60 17.68
N ASP A 182 0.82 2.37 16.95
CA ASP A 182 1.57 3.38 16.23
C ASP A 182 1.05 3.58 14.80
N GLU A 183 0.38 4.71 14.56
CA GLU A 183 -0.18 5.08 13.24
C GLU A 183 0.85 5.09 12.10
N TYR A 184 2.11 5.44 12.39
CA TYR A 184 3.17 5.42 11.36
C TYR A 184 3.57 3.99 10.98
N VAL A 185 3.49 3.04 11.92
CA VAL A 185 3.67 1.62 11.60
C VAL A 185 2.53 1.16 10.68
N GLN A 186 1.28 1.42 11.05
CA GLN A 186 0.11 1.06 10.24
C GLN A 186 0.21 1.63 8.81
N LYS A 187 0.56 2.92 8.70
CA LYS A 187 0.76 3.60 7.41
C LYS A 187 1.82 2.93 6.55
N ASN A 188 2.98 2.62 7.11
CA ASN A 188 4.09 2.05 6.36
C ASN A 188 3.80 0.60 5.95
N VAL A 189 3.07 -0.14 6.78
CA VAL A 189 2.54 -1.46 6.43
C VAL A 189 1.55 -1.38 5.26
N ALA A 190 0.58 -0.47 5.33
CA ALA A 190 -0.37 -0.27 4.24
C ALA A 190 0.34 0.13 2.93
N THR A 191 1.38 0.97 3.04
CA THR A 191 2.22 1.35 1.90
C THR A 191 2.99 0.16 1.33
N LEU A 192 3.53 -0.71 2.17
CA LEU A 192 4.24 -1.91 1.74
C LEU A 192 3.31 -2.86 0.96
N ILE A 193 2.13 -3.15 1.53
CA ILE A 193 1.12 -3.99 0.88
C ILE A 193 0.72 -3.37 -0.46
N ARG A 194 0.58 -2.05 -0.52
CA ARG A 194 0.28 -1.31 -1.76
C ARG A 194 1.33 -1.54 -2.85
N GLU A 195 2.61 -1.41 -2.52
CA GLU A 195 3.70 -1.57 -3.49
C GLU A 195 3.84 -3.02 -3.95
N ILE A 196 3.68 -3.98 -3.05
CA ILE A 196 3.73 -5.40 -3.41
C ILE A 196 2.56 -5.77 -4.32
N THR A 197 1.33 -5.39 -3.96
CA THR A 197 0.13 -5.70 -4.77
C THR A 197 0.10 -4.99 -6.12
N LYS A 198 0.80 -3.86 -6.25
CA LYS A 198 0.98 -3.17 -7.54
C LYS A 198 1.76 -4.02 -8.54
N HIS A 199 2.79 -4.74 -8.08
CA HIS A 199 3.76 -5.44 -8.92
C HIS A 199 3.58 -6.96 -8.98
N THR A 200 3.07 -7.59 -7.92
CA THR A 200 2.95 -9.05 -7.79
C THR A 200 1.49 -9.48 -7.66
N PRO A 201 0.75 -9.52 -8.78
CA PRO A 201 -0.69 -9.76 -8.76
C PRO A 201 -1.09 -11.20 -8.44
N GLU A 202 -0.16 -12.15 -8.56
CA GLU A 202 -0.40 -13.56 -8.27
C GLU A 202 0.11 -13.87 -6.86
N THR A 203 1.40 -13.67 -6.59
CA THR A 203 2.03 -14.00 -5.29
C THR A 203 1.63 -13.04 -4.16
N GLY A 204 1.68 -11.72 -4.41
CA GLY A 204 1.34 -10.70 -3.41
C GLY A 204 -0.15 -10.60 -3.11
N VAL A 205 -1.01 -10.93 -4.08
CA VAL A 205 -2.45 -10.95 -3.86
C VAL A 205 -2.88 -12.22 -3.14
N MET A 206 -2.37 -13.41 -3.48
CA MET A 206 -2.67 -14.64 -2.71
C MET A 206 -2.29 -14.52 -1.23
N ALA A 207 -1.15 -13.87 -0.93
CA ALA A 207 -0.74 -13.59 0.44
C ALA A 207 -1.68 -12.58 1.14
N ALA A 208 -2.21 -11.60 0.42
CA ALA A 208 -3.17 -10.62 0.91
C ALA A 208 -4.62 -11.15 0.98
N GLU A 209 -4.98 -12.17 0.20
CA GLU A 209 -6.35 -12.69 0.10
C GLU A 209 -6.78 -13.47 1.34
N ASN A 210 -5.92 -14.37 1.84
CA ASN A 210 -6.31 -15.27 2.92
C ASN A 210 -6.38 -14.57 4.30
N LEU A 211 -5.65 -13.47 4.49
CA LEU A 211 -5.53 -12.80 5.81
C LEU A 211 -5.56 -11.26 5.74
N GLY A 212 -5.33 -10.65 4.58
CA GLY A 212 -5.14 -9.20 4.44
C GLY A 212 -6.38 -8.40 4.09
N VAL A 213 -7.26 -8.91 3.22
CA VAL A 213 -8.48 -8.20 2.78
C VAL A 213 -9.41 -7.85 3.96
N PRO A 214 -9.76 -8.78 4.89
CA PRO A 214 -10.56 -8.42 6.06
C PRO A 214 -9.88 -7.39 6.96
N GLN A 215 -8.57 -7.50 7.15
CA GLN A 215 -7.83 -6.61 8.03
C GLN A 215 -7.67 -5.19 7.45
N LEU A 216 -7.45 -5.09 6.15
CA LEU A 216 -7.49 -3.82 5.43
C LEU A 216 -8.88 -3.20 5.48
N ALA A 217 -9.95 -4.01 5.52
CA ALA A 217 -11.33 -3.51 5.56
C ALA A 217 -11.68 -2.92 6.93
N ILE A 218 -11.09 -3.47 8.00
CA ILE A 218 -11.12 -2.91 9.36
C ILE A 218 -10.30 -1.62 9.39
N CYS A 219 -9.07 -1.62 8.86
CA CYS A 219 -8.23 -0.42 8.78
C CYS A 219 -8.93 0.73 8.03
N LEU A 220 -9.62 0.45 6.90
CA LEU A 220 -10.38 1.47 6.17
C LEU A 220 -11.52 2.10 6.99
N GLU A 221 -12.05 1.38 7.99
CA GLU A 221 -13.19 1.80 8.81
C GLU A 221 -12.76 2.47 10.12
N GLU A 222 -11.76 1.92 10.81
CA GLU A 222 -11.31 2.41 12.12
C GLU A 222 -10.36 3.60 12.02
N GLU A 223 -9.57 3.66 10.95
CA GLU A 223 -8.58 4.70 10.74
C GLU A 223 -9.23 6.09 10.60
N GLN A 224 -8.60 7.11 11.16
CA GLN A 224 -9.09 8.49 11.07
C GLN A 224 -8.35 9.26 9.99
N GLU A 225 -7.08 8.92 9.78
CA GLU A 225 -6.20 9.63 8.87
C GLU A 225 -6.45 9.28 7.40
N ASP A 226 -6.87 10.28 6.64
CA ASP A 226 -7.20 10.15 5.22
C ASP A 226 -6.08 9.60 4.35
N HIS A 227 -4.83 9.95 4.67
CA HIS A 227 -3.69 9.50 3.91
C HIS A 227 -3.44 7.98 4.07
N ILE A 228 -3.84 7.39 5.21
CA ILE A 228 -3.78 5.95 5.45
C ILE A 228 -4.98 5.28 4.75
N LYS A 229 -6.20 5.83 4.91
CA LYS A 229 -7.37 5.38 4.14
C LYS A 229 -7.10 5.38 2.63
N ALA A 230 -6.38 6.37 2.13
CA ALA A 230 -6.04 6.50 0.72
C ALA A 230 -5.11 5.37 0.25
N ALA A 231 -4.11 5.02 1.06
CA ALA A 231 -3.23 3.88 0.79
C ALA A 231 -4.00 2.55 0.83
N THR A 232 -4.89 2.37 1.81
CA THR A 232 -5.74 1.19 1.97
C THR A 232 -6.72 1.04 0.81
N ALA A 233 -7.40 2.12 0.42
CA ALA A 233 -8.30 2.17 -0.73
C ALA A 233 -7.57 1.80 -2.03
N TRP A 234 -6.37 2.35 -2.25
CA TRP A 234 -5.56 1.99 -3.41
C TRP A 234 -5.20 0.51 -3.43
N SER A 235 -4.84 -0.06 -2.27
CA SER A 235 -4.48 -1.48 -2.14
C SER A 235 -5.63 -2.40 -2.54
N PHE A 236 -6.87 -2.09 -2.12
CA PHE A 236 -8.06 -2.81 -2.60
C PHE A 236 -8.25 -2.72 -4.10
N GLY A 237 -7.99 -1.55 -4.69
CA GLY A 237 -8.02 -1.34 -6.12
C GLY A 237 -7.00 -2.20 -6.86
N GLN A 238 -5.80 -2.38 -6.29
CA GLN A 238 -4.80 -3.29 -6.86
C GLN A 238 -5.26 -4.74 -6.75
N ILE A 239 -5.68 -5.18 -5.55
CA ILE A 239 -6.15 -6.56 -5.33
C ILE A 239 -7.26 -6.94 -6.31
N GLY A 240 -8.34 -6.14 -6.36
CA GLY A 240 -9.53 -6.50 -7.13
C GLY A 240 -9.45 -6.30 -8.64
N ARG A 241 -8.37 -5.72 -9.19
CA ARG A 241 -8.26 -5.48 -10.65
C ARG A 241 -7.79 -6.70 -11.45
N HIS A 242 -7.29 -7.73 -10.77
CA HIS A 242 -6.57 -8.85 -11.41
C HIS A 242 -7.53 -9.94 -11.90
N THR A 243 -8.18 -10.65 -10.97
CA THR A 243 -9.08 -11.78 -11.29
C THR A 243 -10.49 -11.54 -10.71
N PRO A 244 -11.52 -12.22 -11.25
CA PRO A 244 -12.85 -12.23 -10.64
C PRO A 244 -12.87 -12.74 -9.20
N GLU A 245 -12.01 -13.71 -8.88
CA GLU A 245 -11.83 -14.28 -7.54
C GLU A 245 -11.34 -13.22 -6.56
N HIS A 246 -10.31 -12.44 -6.93
CA HIS A 246 -9.77 -11.37 -6.09
C HIS A 246 -10.81 -10.24 -5.89
N ALA A 247 -11.51 -9.87 -6.97
CA ALA A 247 -12.58 -8.88 -6.89
C ALA A 247 -13.71 -9.34 -5.96
N LYS A 248 -14.05 -10.64 -6.00
CA LYS A 248 -15.04 -11.25 -5.11
C LYS A 248 -14.57 -11.24 -3.66
N ALA A 249 -13.29 -11.54 -3.37
CA ALA A 249 -12.76 -11.48 -2.00
C ALA A 249 -12.93 -10.09 -1.38
N VAL A 250 -12.58 -9.04 -2.13
CA VAL A 250 -12.77 -7.63 -1.70
C VAL A 250 -14.25 -7.28 -1.54
N ALA A 251 -15.11 -7.78 -2.44
CA ALA A 251 -16.54 -7.52 -2.39
C ALA A 251 -17.22 -8.18 -1.16
N VAL A 252 -16.81 -9.41 -0.80
CA VAL A 252 -17.31 -10.13 0.38
C VAL A 252 -16.93 -9.43 1.68
N ALA A 253 -15.78 -8.74 1.72
CA ALA A 253 -15.37 -7.93 2.87
C ALA A 253 -16.12 -6.59 3.00
N ASN A 254 -17.20 -6.37 2.24
CA ASN A 254 -18.04 -5.18 2.28
C ASN A 254 -17.28 -3.87 2.01
N VAL A 255 -16.25 -3.93 1.16
CA VAL A 255 -15.39 -2.78 0.84
C VAL A 255 -16.03 -1.85 -0.20
N LEU A 256 -16.87 -2.37 -1.11
CA LEU A 256 -17.43 -1.58 -2.22
C LEU A 256 -18.30 -0.39 -1.75
N PRO A 257 -19.25 -0.57 -0.81
CA PRO A 257 -20.03 0.57 -0.31
C PRO A 257 -19.15 1.56 0.47
N LYS A 258 -18.17 1.06 1.23
CA LYS A 258 -17.22 1.91 1.98
C LYS A 258 -16.41 2.82 1.03
N LEU A 259 -15.87 2.25 -0.06
CA LEU A 259 -15.15 3.04 -1.07
C LEU A 259 -16.06 4.03 -1.78
N LEU A 260 -17.34 3.68 -2.00
CA LEU A 260 -18.31 4.60 -2.57
C LEU A 260 -18.56 5.79 -1.64
N ASN A 261 -18.73 5.53 -0.34
CA ASN A 261 -18.93 6.59 0.66
C ASN A 261 -17.72 7.52 0.74
N LEU A 262 -16.50 6.98 0.83
CA LEU A 262 -15.27 7.79 0.85
C LEU A 262 -15.07 8.60 -0.43
N TYR A 263 -15.56 8.10 -1.58
CA TYR A 263 -15.53 8.85 -2.83
C TYR A 263 -16.55 10.02 -2.84
N LEU A 264 -17.73 9.81 -2.25
CA LEU A 264 -18.82 10.80 -2.25
C LEU A 264 -18.71 11.81 -1.10
N ASP A 265 -17.97 11.47 -0.05
CA ASP A 265 -17.80 12.30 1.13
C ASP A 265 -16.95 13.55 0.84
N THR A 266 -17.57 14.71 1.02
CA THR A 266 -16.93 16.03 0.81
C THR A 266 -15.92 16.40 1.89
N GLU A 267 -15.96 15.74 3.05
CA GLU A 267 -14.99 15.96 4.13
C GLU A 267 -13.68 15.20 3.89
N SER A 268 -13.75 14.11 3.12
CA SER A 268 -12.58 13.33 2.69
C SER A 268 -11.66 14.14 1.75
N SER A 269 -10.35 13.98 1.91
CA SER A 269 -9.31 14.61 1.10
C SER A 269 -9.40 14.22 -0.37
N GLU A 270 -8.94 15.12 -1.26
CA GLU A 270 -8.96 14.90 -2.70
C GLU A 270 -8.19 13.63 -3.11
N ASP A 271 -7.04 13.37 -2.48
CA ASP A 271 -6.25 12.17 -2.74
C ASP A 271 -7.01 10.88 -2.37
N LEU A 272 -7.71 10.87 -1.23
CA LEU A 272 -8.55 9.76 -0.80
C LEU A 272 -9.71 9.53 -1.77
N GLN A 273 -10.45 10.58 -2.13
CA GLN A 273 -11.56 10.48 -3.09
C GLN A 273 -11.11 9.94 -4.45
N VAL A 274 -9.98 10.44 -4.98
CA VAL A 274 -9.42 9.99 -6.26
C VAL A 274 -9.02 8.52 -6.21
N LYS A 275 -8.37 8.09 -5.12
CA LYS A 275 -7.93 6.70 -4.95
C LYS A 275 -9.10 5.76 -4.71
N ALA A 276 -10.07 6.14 -3.87
CA ALA A 276 -11.29 5.37 -3.64
C ALA A 276 -12.09 5.16 -4.93
N LYS A 277 -12.27 6.22 -5.73
CA LYS A 277 -12.94 6.14 -7.05
C LYS A 277 -12.20 5.23 -8.03
N LYS A 278 -10.87 5.34 -8.12
CA LYS A 278 -10.05 4.51 -9.01
C LYS A 278 -10.13 3.05 -8.58
N ALA A 279 -9.97 2.78 -7.29
CA ALA A 279 -10.08 1.44 -6.72
C ALA A 279 -11.45 0.82 -7.00
N LEU A 280 -12.53 1.55 -6.72
CA LEU A 280 -13.89 1.10 -6.95
C LEU A 280 -14.11 0.70 -8.42
N LYS A 281 -13.67 1.52 -9.37
CA LYS A 281 -13.77 1.19 -10.80
C LYS A 281 -12.99 -0.06 -11.17
N SER A 282 -11.76 -0.18 -10.69
CA SER A 282 -10.90 -1.33 -10.96
C SER A 282 -11.49 -2.63 -10.44
N ILE A 283 -12.05 -2.63 -9.23
CA ILE A 283 -12.71 -3.81 -8.64
C ILE A 283 -13.99 -4.13 -9.42
N LEU A 284 -14.84 -3.13 -9.70
CA LEU A 284 -16.09 -3.33 -10.43
C LEU A 284 -15.89 -3.87 -11.85
N GLN A 285 -14.76 -3.61 -12.50
CA GLN A 285 -14.47 -4.16 -13.82
C GLN A 285 -14.27 -5.69 -13.82
N LYS A 286 -13.93 -6.29 -12.67
CA LYS A 286 -13.67 -7.73 -12.52
C LYS A 286 -14.69 -8.44 -11.63
N CYS A 287 -15.43 -7.71 -10.79
CA CYS A 287 -16.37 -8.30 -9.84
C CYS A 287 -17.58 -8.93 -10.54
N THR A 288 -17.74 -10.25 -10.40
CA THR A 288 -18.90 -11.01 -10.87
C THR A 288 -19.87 -11.38 -9.74
N TYR A 289 -19.56 -10.99 -8.49
CA TYR A 289 -20.37 -11.30 -7.31
C TYR A 289 -21.52 -10.29 -7.13
N LEU A 290 -22.64 -10.55 -7.81
CA LEU A 290 -23.79 -9.65 -7.88
C LEU A 290 -24.38 -9.18 -6.53
N PRO A 291 -24.48 -10.01 -5.46
CA PRO A 291 -25.04 -9.55 -4.19
C PRO A 291 -24.32 -8.34 -3.58
N ALA A 292 -23.01 -8.23 -3.77
CA ALA A 292 -22.24 -7.08 -3.30
C ALA A 292 -22.33 -5.85 -4.24
N LEU A 293 -22.75 -6.05 -5.49
CA LEU A 293 -22.92 -4.98 -6.48
C LEU A 293 -24.28 -4.30 -6.36
N GLU A 294 -25.28 -5.03 -5.86
CA GLU A 294 -26.66 -4.55 -5.81
C GLU A 294 -26.85 -3.27 -4.98
N PRO A 295 -26.24 -3.08 -3.79
CA PRO A 295 -26.37 -1.81 -3.05
C PRO A 295 -25.91 -0.60 -3.88
N LEU A 296 -24.84 -0.78 -4.68
CA LEU A 296 -24.30 0.29 -5.51
C LEU A 296 -25.24 0.67 -6.67
N LEU A 297 -26.19 -0.18 -7.06
CA LEU A 297 -27.21 0.17 -8.05
C LEU A 297 -28.11 1.32 -7.57
N TYR A 298 -28.27 1.48 -6.26
CA TYR A 298 -29.14 2.48 -5.65
C TYR A 298 -28.42 3.78 -5.34
N GLU A 299 -27.16 3.69 -4.91
CA GLU A 299 -26.41 4.81 -4.34
C GLU A 299 -25.36 5.39 -5.30
N ALA A 300 -24.89 4.62 -6.29
CA ALA A 300 -23.75 5.04 -7.09
C ALA A 300 -24.10 6.12 -8.13
N PRO A 301 -23.23 7.13 -8.31
CA PRO A 301 -23.37 8.12 -9.39
C PRO A 301 -23.13 7.49 -10.77
N SER A 302 -23.59 8.16 -11.83
CA SER A 302 -23.60 7.65 -13.22
C SER A 302 -22.24 7.12 -13.70
N ASN A 303 -21.14 7.77 -13.28
CA ASN A 303 -19.78 7.41 -13.66
C ASN A 303 -19.27 6.10 -13.04
N ILE A 304 -19.88 5.63 -11.94
CA ILE A 304 -19.65 4.34 -11.28
C ILE A 304 -20.74 3.34 -11.70
N LEU A 305 -22.00 3.79 -11.74
CA LEU A 305 -23.18 3.00 -12.07
C LEU A 305 -23.03 2.25 -13.40
N LYS A 306 -22.42 2.88 -14.41
CA LYS A 306 -22.13 2.20 -15.70
C LYS A 306 -21.33 0.91 -15.56
N HIS A 307 -20.41 0.84 -14.60
CA HIS A 307 -19.59 -0.34 -14.34
C HIS A 307 -20.39 -1.42 -13.62
N VAL A 308 -21.26 -1.01 -12.69
CA VAL A 308 -22.18 -1.91 -11.98
C VAL A 308 -23.12 -2.61 -12.96
N ILE A 309 -23.84 -1.83 -13.78
CA ILE A 309 -24.81 -2.37 -14.77
C ILE A 309 -24.10 -3.27 -15.79
N CYS A 310 -22.88 -2.90 -16.22
CA CYS A 310 -22.07 -3.72 -17.12
C CYS A 310 -21.80 -5.13 -16.57
N GLN A 311 -21.60 -5.29 -15.27
CA GLN A 311 -21.42 -6.62 -14.68
C GLN A 311 -22.73 -7.40 -14.61
N PHE A 312 -23.84 -6.75 -14.24
CA PHE A 312 -25.16 -7.38 -14.28
C PHE A 312 -25.50 -7.88 -15.69
N SER A 313 -25.22 -7.08 -16.74
CA SER A 313 -25.48 -7.48 -18.13
C SER A 313 -24.63 -8.67 -18.59
N LYS A 314 -23.47 -8.91 -17.98
CA LYS A 314 -22.59 -10.04 -18.28
C LYS A 314 -22.97 -11.32 -17.53
N VAL A 315 -23.35 -11.20 -16.26
CA VAL A 315 -23.57 -12.37 -15.38
C VAL A 315 -24.99 -12.91 -15.50
N LEU A 316 -26.01 -12.05 -15.58
CA LEU A 316 -27.42 -12.47 -15.61
C LEU A 316 -27.79 -13.42 -16.77
N PRO A 317 -27.25 -13.28 -17.99
CA PRO A 317 -27.54 -14.22 -19.08
C PRO A 317 -27.15 -15.67 -18.76
N HIS A 318 -26.12 -15.87 -17.93
CA HIS A 318 -25.53 -17.17 -17.65
C HIS A 318 -25.96 -17.76 -16.29
N ASP A 319 -26.57 -16.97 -15.40
CA ASP A 319 -26.96 -17.40 -14.07
C ASP A 319 -28.47 -17.23 -13.82
N SER A 320 -29.19 -18.36 -13.86
CA SER A 320 -30.64 -18.40 -13.62
C SER A 320 -31.04 -18.11 -12.17
N LYS A 321 -30.19 -18.43 -11.19
CA LYS A 321 -30.45 -18.14 -9.77
C LYS A 321 -30.30 -16.64 -9.52
N ALA A 322 -29.24 -16.04 -10.06
CA ALA A 322 -29.02 -14.60 -10.01
C ALA A 322 -30.18 -13.82 -10.63
N ARG A 323 -30.73 -14.26 -11.78
CA ARG A 323 -31.90 -13.63 -12.40
C ARG A 323 -33.12 -13.59 -11.48
N ARG A 324 -33.43 -14.71 -10.82
CA ARG A 324 -34.55 -14.78 -9.88
C ARG A 324 -34.32 -13.82 -8.70
N LEU A 325 -33.12 -13.87 -8.11
CA LEU A 325 -32.76 -13.01 -6.99
C LEU A 325 -32.87 -11.52 -7.35
N PHE A 326 -32.36 -11.12 -8.50
CA PHE A 326 -32.37 -9.73 -8.99
C PHE A 326 -33.76 -9.16 -9.21
N VAL A 327 -34.75 -10.00 -9.51
CA VAL A 327 -36.16 -9.59 -9.58
C VAL A 327 -36.72 -9.44 -8.16
N THR A 328 -36.49 -10.43 -7.30
CA THR A 328 -37.04 -10.44 -5.93
C THR A 328 -36.50 -9.32 -5.04
N SER A 329 -35.24 -8.95 -5.22
CA SER A 329 -34.58 -7.85 -4.50
C SER A 329 -35.00 -6.47 -5.00
N GLY A 330 -35.66 -6.39 -6.16
CA GLY A 330 -36.06 -5.14 -6.79
C GLY A 330 -34.96 -4.50 -7.65
N GLY A 331 -33.85 -5.19 -7.91
CA GLY A 331 -32.79 -4.73 -8.79
C GLY A 331 -33.27 -4.46 -10.21
N LEU A 332 -34.10 -5.35 -10.79
CA LEU A 332 -34.66 -5.15 -12.14
C LEU A 332 -35.54 -3.89 -12.22
N LYS A 333 -36.33 -3.63 -11.17
CA LYS A 333 -37.13 -2.41 -11.05
C LYS A 333 -36.23 -1.18 -11.05
N LYS A 334 -35.15 -1.22 -10.26
CA LYS A 334 -34.21 -0.10 -10.19
C LYS A 334 -33.54 0.17 -11.53
N VAL A 335 -33.18 -0.87 -12.29
CA VAL A 335 -32.64 -0.73 -13.66
C VAL A 335 -33.60 0.02 -14.58
N GLN A 336 -34.91 -0.20 -14.48
CA GLN A 336 -35.89 0.54 -15.29
C GLN A 336 -36.01 2.03 -14.90
N GLU A 337 -35.62 2.42 -13.68
CA GLU A 337 -35.62 3.83 -13.25
C GLU A 337 -34.45 4.62 -13.83
N ILE A 338 -33.43 3.94 -14.35
CA ILE A 338 -32.20 4.56 -14.81
C ILE A 338 -32.45 5.24 -16.15
N LYS A 339 -32.41 6.57 -16.15
CA LYS A 339 -32.49 7.39 -17.36
C LYS A 339 -31.15 7.31 -18.11
N ALA A 340 -31.11 6.51 -19.17
CA ALA A 340 -29.95 6.42 -20.05
C ALA A 340 -30.20 7.19 -21.35
N GLU A 341 -29.16 7.86 -21.85
CA GLU A 341 -29.22 8.54 -23.15
C GLU A 341 -29.28 7.49 -24.27
N PRO A 342 -30.11 7.71 -25.33
CA PRO A 342 -30.16 6.80 -26.48
C PRO A 342 -28.78 6.61 -27.11
N GLY A 343 -28.38 5.35 -27.32
CA GLY A 343 -27.05 5.01 -27.87
C GLY A 343 -25.89 5.05 -26.87
N SER A 344 -26.16 5.33 -25.58
CA SER A 344 -25.14 5.21 -24.54
C SER A 344 -24.86 3.74 -24.18
N ALA A 345 -23.63 3.44 -23.74
CA ALA A 345 -23.27 2.11 -23.25
C ALA A 345 -24.18 1.63 -22.10
N ILE A 346 -24.68 2.55 -21.26
CA ILE A 346 -25.62 2.20 -20.19
C ILE A 346 -26.91 1.65 -20.79
N GLN A 347 -27.45 2.27 -21.84
CA GLN A 347 -28.66 1.78 -22.50
C GLN A 347 -28.46 0.39 -23.10
N GLU A 348 -27.30 0.14 -23.71
CA GLU A 348 -26.96 -1.19 -24.25
C GLU A 348 -26.94 -2.26 -23.15
N TYR A 349 -26.33 -1.96 -22.00
CA TYR A 349 -26.31 -2.88 -20.86
C TYR A 349 -27.72 -3.10 -20.28
N ILE A 350 -28.54 -2.06 -20.17
CA ILE A 350 -29.94 -2.18 -19.75
C ILE A 350 -30.72 -3.08 -20.70
N ASN A 351 -30.54 -2.91 -22.01
CA ASN A 351 -31.20 -3.74 -23.02
C ASN A 351 -30.78 -5.21 -22.87
N ALA A 352 -29.49 -5.50 -22.68
CA ALA A 352 -28.98 -6.84 -22.46
C ALA A 352 -29.56 -7.49 -21.17
N ILE A 353 -29.70 -6.71 -20.09
CA ILE A 353 -30.38 -7.16 -18.87
C ILE A 353 -31.86 -7.46 -19.13
N ASN A 354 -32.56 -6.58 -19.85
CA ASN A 354 -33.98 -6.76 -20.15
C ASN A 354 -34.23 -8.01 -21.00
N SER A 355 -33.35 -8.33 -21.96
CA SER A 355 -33.42 -9.55 -22.77
C SER A 355 -33.29 -10.85 -21.95
N CYS A 356 -32.86 -10.77 -20.69
CA CYS A 356 -32.80 -11.93 -19.79
C CYS A 356 -34.18 -12.33 -19.21
N TYR A 357 -35.20 -11.49 -19.39
CA TYR A 357 -36.54 -11.64 -18.81
C TYR A 357 -37.61 -11.60 -19.92
N PRO A 358 -38.75 -12.29 -19.73
CA PRO A 358 -39.91 -12.16 -20.62
C PRO A 358 -40.38 -10.72 -20.76
N GLU A 359 -40.80 -10.33 -21.96
CA GLU A 359 -41.26 -8.96 -22.24
C GLU A 359 -42.41 -8.55 -21.33
N GLU A 360 -43.28 -9.48 -20.95
CA GLU A 360 -44.41 -9.23 -20.06
C GLU A 360 -43.96 -8.76 -18.68
N ILE A 361 -42.86 -9.33 -18.15
CA ILE A 361 -42.31 -8.94 -16.84
C ILE A 361 -41.71 -7.54 -16.91
N VAL A 362 -40.94 -7.26 -17.97
CA VAL A 362 -40.30 -5.94 -18.17
C VAL A 362 -41.37 -4.86 -18.38
N ARG A 363 -42.38 -5.13 -19.22
CA ARG A 363 -43.52 -4.22 -19.44
C ARG A 363 -44.35 -4.04 -18.18
N PHE A 364 -44.62 -5.11 -17.43
CA PHE A 364 -45.37 -5.01 -16.17
C PHE A 364 -44.67 -4.10 -15.17
N ILE A 365 -43.35 -4.26 -14.98
CA ILE A 365 -42.57 -3.37 -14.12
C ILE A 365 -42.61 -1.94 -14.64
N HIS A 366 -42.45 -1.72 -15.95
CA HIS A 366 -42.51 -0.38 -16.54
C HIS A 366 -43.89 0.30 -16.36
N ILE A 367 -44.98 -0.45 -16.56
CA ILE A 367 -46.37 0.03 -16.40
C ILE A 367 -46.70 0.29 -14.93
N TYR A 368 -46.29 -0.60 -14.03
CA TYR A 368 -46.48 -0.48 -12.59
C TYR A 368 -45.73 0.74 -12.01
N MET A 369 -44.58 1.10 -12.60
CA MET A 369 -43.83 2.30 -12.22
C MET A 369 -44.54 3.60 -12.62
N ASN A 370 -45.24 3.59 -13.75
CA ASN A 370 -46.05 4.73 -14.19
C ASN A 370 -47.40 4.84 -13.46
N ASN A 371 -47.87 3.74 -12.85
CA ASN A 371 -49.12 3.69 -12.09
C ASN A 371 -48.86 3.26 -10.64
N LYS A 372 -48.56 4.21 -9.74
CA LYS A 372 -48.38 3.97 -8.30
C LYS A 372 -49.63 3.31 -7.67
N GLN A 373 -49.71 1.98 -7.62
CA GLN A 373 -50.37 1.15 -6.58
C GLN A 373 -50.42 -0.33 -7.01
N TYR A 374 -50.32 -1.23 -6.02
CA TYR A 374 -50.61 -2.69 -6.01
C TYR A 374 -49.44 -3.68 -5.87
N HIS A 375 -49.13 -3.94 -4.59
CA HIS A 375 -48.49 -5.12 -3.98
C HIS A 375 -48.05 -6.29 -4.90
N ILE A 376 -46.75 -6.60 -4.83
CA ILE A 376 -46.14 -7.82 -5.36
C ILE A 376 -46.47 -8.99 -4.41
N LYS A 377 -47.47 -9.78 -4.78
CA LYS A 377 -47.53 -11.23 -4.50
C LYS A 377 -48.18 -11.86 -5.73
N ILE A 378 -47.68 -13.02 -6.12
CA ILE A 378 -48.10 -13.90 -7.22
C ILE A 378 -47.14 -13.81 -8.43
N PHE A 379 -46.68 -14.99 -8.85
CA PHE A 379 -45.70 -15.33 -9.89
C PHE A 379 -44.24 -15.54 -9.46
N LEU A 380 -44.05 -16.42 -8.47
CA LEU A 380 -42.87 -17.30 -8.40
C LEU A 380 -43.32 -18.72 -7.99
N ASN A 381 -43.96 -19.42 -8.93
CA ASN A 381 -44.05 -20.89 -8.94
C ASN A 381 -43.66 -21.37 -10.33
#